data_AF-A0A238UDU3-F1
#
_entry.id   AF-A0A238UDU3-F1
#
_cell.length_a   1.000
_cell.length_b   1.000
_cell.length_c   1.000
_cell.angle_alpha   90.00
_cell.angle_beta   90.00
_cell.angle_gamma   90.00
#
_symmetry.space_group_name_H-M   'P 1'
#
loop_
_entity.id
_entity.type
_entity.pdbx_description
1 polymer ?
#
loop_
_entity_poly.entity_id
_entity_poly.type
_entity_poly.pdbx_seq_one_letter_code
_entity_poly.pdbx_strand_id
1 'polypeptide(L)'
;MNKTIVITTWLNRVFMLLIFGSLLIGLFFSLFEYAVWSLVLAIPLGIFQVIAGINLYYVIKEEDQKSYKRINYYTNSVGIYFLVCFILYFTAESIPFNIDFLGYILTAIPIILALFFTYLIECLYKLEKQEI
;
A
#
# COMPACT_ATOMS: atom_id res chain seq x y z
N MET A 1 -17.13 4.24 -13.67
CA MET A 1 -15.67 4.01 -13.53
C MET A 1 -14.95 5.25 -13.01
N ASN A 2 -15.00 6.38 -13.73
CA ASN A 2 -14.24 7.59 -13.38
C ASN A 2 -14.39 8.09 -11.93
N LYS A 3 -15.60 8.17 -11.36
CA LYS A 3 -15.78 8.61 -9.97
C LYS A 3 -15.13 7.66 -8.97
N THR A 4 -15.26 6.34 -9.19
CA THR A 4 -14.66 5.31 -8.34
C THR A 4 -13.14 5.37 -8.37
N ILE A 5 -12.54 5.48 -9.56
CA ILE A 5 -11.09 5.64 -9.74
C ILE A 5 -10.61 6.87 -8.96
N VAL A 6 -11.24 8.03 -9.15
CA VAL A 6 -10.86 9.28 -8.47
C VAL A 6 -10.96 9.16 -6.95
N ILE A 7 -12.05 8.58 -6.43
CA ILE A 7 -12.23 8.37 -4.99
C ILE A 7 -11.17 7.42 -4.45
N THR A 8 -10.90 6.30 -5.12
CA THR A 8 -9.90 5.32 -4.71
C THR A 8 -8.51 5.94 -4.67
N THR A 9 -8.12 6.71 -5.69
CA THR A 9 -6.83 7.40 -5.73
C THR A 9 -6.73 8.46 -4.63
N TRP A 10 -7.80 9.21 -4.37
CA TRP A 10 -7.81 10.25 -3.35
C TRP A 10 -7.66 9.66 -1.94
N LEU A 11 -8.45 8.62 -1.61
CA LEU A 11 -8.34 7.92 -0.33
C LEU A 11 -6.93 7.34 -0.12
N ASN A 12 -6.37 6.68 -1.14
CA ASN A 12 -5.01 6.14 -1.09
C ASN A 12 -3.97 7.23 -0.77
N ARG A 13 -4.09 8.41 -1.41
CA ARG A 13 -3.17 9.54 -1.17
C ARG A 13 -3.30 10.10 0.23
N VAL A 14 -4.52 10.22 0.77
CA VAL A 14 -4.74 10.70 2.15
C VAL A 14 -4.07 9.77 3.15
N PHE A 15 -4.29 8.45 3.05
CA PHE A 15 -3.63 7.48 3.93
C PHE A 15 -2.11 7.49 3.78
N MET A 16 -1.62 7.54 2.55
CA MET A 16 -0.18 7.63 2.27
C MET A 16 0.46 8.86 2.94
N LEU A 17 -0.19 10.02 2.85
CA LEU A 17 0.31 11.26 3.46
C LEU A 17 0.27 11.19 4.99
N LEU A 18 -0.76 10.57 5.58
CA LEU A 18 -0.82 10.36 7.03
C LEU A 18 0.32 9.45 7.51
N ILE A 19 0.56 8.33 6.83
CA ILE A 19 1.63 7.39 7.15
C ILE A 19 3.00 8.06 6.96
N PHE A 20 3.19 8.75 5.83
CA PHE A 20 4.44 9.46 5.54
C PHE A 20 4.71 10.56 6.56
N GLY A 21 3.70 11.35 6.92
CA GLY A 21 3.82 12.39 7.95
C GLY A 21 4.20 11.82 9.31
N SER A 22 3.54 10.73 9.74
CA SER A 22 3.87 10.03 10.99
C SER A 22 5.30 9.48 10.97
N LEU A 23 5.72 8.86 9.86
CA LEU A 23 7.09 8.38 9.70
C LEU A 23 8.13 9.51 9.77
N LEU A 24 7.87 10.63 9.09
CA LEU A 24 8.77 11.80 9.12
C LEU A 24 8.90 12.37 10.54
N ILE A 25 7.80 12.48 11.29
CA ILE A 25 7.84 12.94 12.69
C ILE A 25 8.68 11.97 13.53
N GLY A 26 8.47 10.67 13.36
CA GLY A 26 9.25 9.65 14.05
C GLY A 26 10.75 9.75 13.76
N LEU A 27 11.12 9.98 12.49
CA LEU A 27 12.53 10.13 12.06
C LEU A 27 13.17 11.43 12.55
N PHE A 28 12.54 12.59 12.32
CA PHE A 28 13.15 13.89 12.61
C PHE A 28 13.24 14.19 14.11
N PHE A 29 12.27 13.72 14.89
CA PHE A 29 12.23 13.96 16.34
C PHE A 29 12.70 12.75 17.15
N SER A 30 13.13 11.66 16.50
CA SER A 30 13.54 10.41 17.16
C SER A 30 12.46 9.85 18.10
N LEU A 31 11.18 10.05 17.74
CA LEU A 31 10.02 9.59 18.51
C LEU A 31 9.55 8.26 17.93
N PHE A 32 10.08 7.16 18.45
CA PHE A 32 9.79 5.80 17.96
C PHE A 32 8.30 5.46 17.95
N GLU A 33 7.52 6.01 18.88
CA GLU A 33 6.06 5.84 18.94
C GLU A 33 5.38 6.27 17.63
N TYR A 34 5.84 7.33 16.98
CA TYR A 34 5.28 7.78 15.70
C TYR A 34 5.61 6.84 14.54
N ALA A 35 6.74 6.13 14.60
CA ALA A 35 7.06 5.08 13.64
C ALA A 35 6.10 3.88 13.80
N VAL A 36 5.77 3.52 15.05
CA VAL A 36 4.75 2.51 15.36
C VAL A 36 3.37 2.95 14.88
N TRP A 37 2.98 4.21 15.11
CA TRP A 37 1.71 4.74 14.61
C TRP A 37 1.60 4.69 13.08
N SER A 38 2.68 4.96 12.34
CA SER A 38 2.68 4.77 10.88
C SER A 38 2.46 3.32 10.47
N LEU A 39 3.00 2.34 11.20
CA LEU A 39 2.74 0.92 10.94
C LEU A 39 1.28 0.56 11.21
N VAL A 40 0.71 1.07 12.32
CA VAL A 40 -0.71 0.87 12.64
C VAL A 40 -1.60 1.46 11.55
N LEU A 41 -1.30 2.67 11.07
CA LEU A 41 -2.01 3.33 9.97
C LEU A 41 -1.82 2.62 8.61
N ALA A 42 -0.74 1.86 8.43
CA ALA A 42 -0.53 1.09 7.21
C ALA A 42 -1.50 -0.10 7.09
N ILE A 43 -2.00 -0.67 8.19
CA ILE A 43 -2.94 -1.79 8.17
C ILE A 43 -4.25 -1.45 7.43
N PRO A 44 -5.01 -0.41 7.81
CA PRO A 44 -6.23 -0.05 7.09
C PRO A 44 -5.96 0.35 5.64
N LEU A 45 -4.82 0.98 5.35
CA LEU A 45 -4.39 1.24 3.97
C LEU A 45 -4.19 -0.05 3.17
N GLY A 46 -3.52 -1.04 3.76
CA GLY A 46 -3.30 -2.34 3.14
C GLY A 46 -4.59 -3.07 2.81
N ILE A 47 -5.51 -3.13 3.77
CA ILE A 47 -6.86 -3.71 3.58
C ILE A 47 -7.59 -2.99 2.46
N PHE A 48 -7.59 -1.65 2.48
CA PHE A 48 -8.19 -0.84 1.43
C PHE A 48 -7.58 -1.13 0.05
N GLN A 49 -6.26 -1.22 -0.06
CA GLN A 49 -5.55 -1.50 -1.32
C GLN A 49 -5.84 -2.90 -1.85
N VAL A 50 -5.96 -3.91 -0.97
CA VAL A 50 -6.35 -5.26 -1.39
C VAL A 50 -7.78 -5.28 -1.92
N ILE A 51 -8.73 -4.69 -1.19
CA ILE A 51 -10.14 -4.61 -1.62
C ILE A 51 -10.26 -3.83 -2.93
N ALA A 52 -9.58 -2.69 -3.04
CA ALA A 52 -9.57 -1.88 -4.24
C ALA A 52 -8.89 -2.60 -5.42
N GLY A 53 -7.81 -3.34 -5.17
CA GLY A 53 -7.16 -4.22 -6.14
C GLY A 53 -8.13 -5.28 -6.67
N ILE A 54 -8.78 -6.03 -5.78
CA ILE A 54 -9.83 -7.03 -6.10
C ILE A 54 -10.94 -6.40 -6.95
N ASN A 55 -11.46 -5.23 -6.55
CA ASN A 55 -12.47 -4.52 -7.34
C ASN A 55 -11.98 -4.16 -8.74
N LEU A 56 -10.72 -3.76 -8.89
CA LEU A 56 -10.14 -3.45 -10.21
C LEU A 56 -10.02 -4.70 -11.10
N TYR A 57 -9.83 -5.90 -10.56
CA TYR A 57 -9.86 -7.12 -11.37
C TYR A 57 -11.19 -7.31 -12.09
N TYR A 58 -12.31 -7.07 -11.41
CA TYR A 58 -13.64 -7.23 -12.01
C TYR A 58 -13.97 -6.14 -13.02
N VAL A 59 -13.25 -5.01 -12.98
CA VAL A 59 -13.47 -3.86 -13.85
C VAL A 59 -12.61 -3.94 -15.12
N ILE A 60 -11.43 -4.54 -15.04
CA ILE A 60 -10.54 -4.69 -16.20
C ILE A 60 -11.08 -5.78 -17.12
N LYS A 61 -11.28 -5.44 -18.39
CA LYS A 61 -11.62 -6.41 -19.43
C LYS A 61 -10.50 -7.45 -19.53
N GLU A 62 -10.85 -8.72 -19.62
CA GLU A 62 -9.89 -9.84 -19.75
C GLU A 62 -8.91 -9.67 -20.92
N GLU A 63 -9.29 -8.90 -21.94
CA GLU A 63 -8.47 -8.59 -23.11
C GLU A 63 -7.21 -7.76 -22.75
N ASP A 64 -7.24 -6.94 -21.70
CA ASP A 64 -6.04 -6.23 -21.21
C ASP A 64 -5.25 -7.08 -20.19
N GLN A 65 -4.69 -8.17 -20.70
CA GLN A 65 -3.88 -9.12 -19.92
C GLN A 65 -2.69 -8.45 -19.20
N LYS A 66 -2.17 -7.34 -19.73
CA LYS A 66 -1.00 -6.65 -19.15
C LYS A 66 -1.40 -5.92 -17.89
N SER A 67 -2.49 -5.16 -17.92
CA SER A 67 -3.02 -4.48 -16.74
C SER A 67 -3.53 -5.47 -15.69
N TYR A 68 -4.19 -6.54 -16.14
CA TYR A 68 -4.62 -7.63 -15.27
C TYR A 68 -3.45 -8.22 -14.47
N LYS A 69 -2.37 -8.62 -15.16
CA LYS A 69 -1.17 -9.15 -14.50
C LYS A 69 -0.57 -8.16 -13.51
N ARG A 70 -0.50 -6.87 -13.85
CA ARG A 70 0.07 -5.83 -12.98
C ARG A 70 -0.71 -5.67 -11.68
N ILE A 71 -2.04 -5.59 -11.73
CA ILE A 71 -2.87 -5.53 -10.52
C ILE A 71 -2.78 -6.82 -9.73
N ASN A 72 -2.67 -7.96 -10.40
CA ASN A 72 -2.49 -9.24 -9.72
C ASN A 72 -1.19 -9.33 -8.95
N TYR A 73 -0.08 -8.94 -9.57
CA TYR A 73 1.19 -8.86 -8.86
C TYR A 73 1.11 -7.88 -7.70
N TYR A 74 0.54 -6.69 -7.92
CA TYR A 74 0.41 -5.68 -6.87
C TYR A 74 -0.40 -6.18 -5.66
N THR A 75 -1.61 -6.67 -5.90
CA THR A 75 -2.53 -7.11 -4.83
C THR A 75 -1.91 -8.24 -4.02
N ASN A 76 -1.27 -9.20 -4.69
CA ASN A 76 -0.53 -10.28 -4.03
C ASN A 76 0.67 -9.76 -3.24
N SER A 77 1.44 -8.81 -3.77
CA SER A 77 2.57 -8.20 -3.05
C SER A 77 2.13 -7.48 -1.79
N VAL A 78 1.01 -6.74 -1.82
CA VAL A 78 0.43 -6.10 -0.62
C VAL A 78 0.04 -7.18 0.39
N GLY A 79 -0.71 -8.21 -0.04
CA GLY A 79 -1.12 -9.32 0.84
C GLY A 79 0.06 -10.04 1.49
N ILE A 80 1.08 -10.39 0.70
CA ILE A 80 2.31 -11.03 1.18
C ILE A 80 3.04 -10.14 2.17
N TYR A 81 3.16 -8.83 1.89
CA TYR A 81 3.83 -7.91 2.80
C TYR A 81 3.17 -7.90 4.19
N PHE A 82 1.84 -7.77 4.26
CA PHE A 82 1.14 -7.78 5.55
C PHE A 82 1.17 -9.15 6.22
N LEU A 83 1.13 -10.25 5.45
CA LEU A 83 1.31 -11.60 5.98
C LEU A 83 2.70 -11.79 6.61
N VAL A 84 3.76 -11.32 5.95
CA VAL A 84 5.13 -11.38 6.47
C VAL A 84 5.26 -10.55 7.74
N CYS A 85 4.73 -9.33 7.76
CA CYS A 85 4.73 -8.49 8.96
C CYS A 85 3.97 -9.16 10.13
N PHE A 86 2.84 -9.80 9.83
CA PHE A 86 2.07 -10.56 10.82
C PHE A 86 2.88 -11.73 11.37
N ILE A 87 3.50 -12.55 10.52
CA ILE A 87 4.33 -13.68 10.95
C ILE A 87 5.50 -13.17 11.81
N LEU A 88 6.19 -12.12 11.38
CA LEU A 88 7.30 -11.51 12.13
C LEU A 88 6.86 -11.03 13.51
N TYR A 89 5.67 -10.42 13.63
CA TYR A 89 5.13 -10.00 14.93
C TYR A 89 4.94 -11.20 15.87
N PHE A 90 4.42 -12.32 15.39
CA PHE A 90 4.19 -13.51 16.21
C PHE A 90 5.47 -14.31 16.52
N THR A 91 6.52 -14.18 15.71
CA THR A 91 7.80 -14.89 15.93
C THR A 91 8.87 -14.02 16.60
N ALA A 92 8.61 -12.73 16.82
CA ALA A 92 9.57 -11.77 17.35
C ALA A 92 10.16 -12.15 18.73
N GLU A 93 9.41 -12.83 19.60
CA GLU A 93 9.93 -13.28 20.91
C GLU A 93 11.07 -14.29 20.81
N SER A 94 11.19 -14.98 19.67
CA SER A 94 12.15 -16.06 19.45
C SER A 94 13.43 -15.61 18.72
N ILE A 95 13.50 -14.38 18.22
CA ILE A 95 14.61 -13.89 17.40
C ILE A 95 15.03 -12.50 17.91
N PRO A 96 16.30 -12.29 18.34
CA PRO A 96 16.79 -10.98 18.73
C PRO A 96 16.94 -10.10 17.48
N PHE A 97 15.85 -9.45 17.06
CA PHE A 97 15.86 -8.50 15.96
C PHE A 97 16.38 -7.15 16.44
N ASN A 98 17.22 -6.51 15.63
CA ASN A 98 17.55 -5.10 15.80
C ASN A 98 16.36 -4.27 15.26
N ILE A 99 15.39 -4.02 16.15
CA ILE A 99 14.05 -3.51 15.82
C ILE A 99 14.10 -2.12 15.18
N ASP A 100 15.12 -1.32 15.49
CA ASP A 100 15.16 0.09 15.10
C ASP A 100 15.30 0.29 13.59
N PHE A 101 16.34 -0.27 12.96
CA PHE A 101 16.57 -0.09 11.53
C PHE A 101 15.55 -0.84 10.66
N LEU A 102 15.22 -2.08 11.04
CA LEU A 102 14.25 -2.90 10.32
C LEU A 102 12.84 -2.30 10.44
N GLY A 103 12.48 -1.74 11.59
CA GLY A 103 11.22 -1.05 11.82
C GLY A 103 11.02 0.11 10.86
N TYR A 104 12.02 0.95 10.64
CA TYR A 104 11.94 2.04 9.67
C TYR A 104 11.78 1.54 8.23
N ILE A 105 12.50 0.48 7.84
CA ILE A 105 12.35 -0.12 6.50
C ILE A 105 10.94 -0.65 6.29
N LEU A 106 10.44 -1.44 7.25
CA LEU A 106 9.08 -1.98 7.20
C LEU A 106 8.05 -0.87 7.10
N THR A 107 8.24 0.23 7.82
CA THR A 107 7.34 1.39 7.79
C THR A 107 7.36 2.14 6.46
N ALA A 108 8.48 2.13 5.73
CA ALA A 108 8.59 2.78 4.43
C ALA A 108 7.89 2.01 3.29
N ILE A 109 7.81 0.68 3.38
CA ILE A 109 7.24 -0.17 2.33
C ILE A 109 5.76 0.17 2.00
N PRO A 110 4.85 0.36 2.98
CA PRO A 110 3.47 0.77 2.73
C PRO A 110 3.34 2.06 1.90
N ILE A 111 4.25 3.02 2.10
CA ILE A 111 4.27 4.28 1.34
C ILE A 111 4.64 4.01 -0.13
N ILE A 112 5.66 3.16 -0.36
CA ILE A 112 6.07 2.75 -1.71
C ILE A 112 4.94 2.00 -2.41
N LEU A 113 4.27 1.08 -1.72
CA LEU A 113 3.12 0.36 -2.24
C LEU A 113 1.98 1.32 -2.61
N ALA A 114 1.70 2.34 -1.78
CA ALA A 114 0.70 3.36 -2.07
C ALA A 114 1.02 4.22 -3.29
N LEU A 115 2.29 4.61 -3.46
CA LEU A 115 2.74 5.32 -4.66
C LEU A 115 2.54 4.45 -5.91
N PHE A 116 2.93 3.19 -5.83
CA PHE A 116 2.78 2.27 -6.95
C PHE A 116 1.31 1.99 -7.29
N PHE A 117 0.43 1.89 -6.28
CA PHE A 117 -1.01 1.77 -6.50
C PHE A 117 -1.60 2.98 -7.22
N THR A 118 -1.20 4.18 -6.80
CA THR A 118 -1.62 5.44 -7.43
C THR A 118 -1.23 5.42 -8.91
N TYR A 119 0.00 5.04 -9.22
CA TYR A 119 0.48 4.90 -10.59
C TYR A 119 -0.34 3.88 -11.41
N LEU A 120 -0.65 2.72 -10.84
CA LEU A 120 -1.49 1.71 -11.51
C LEU A 120 -2.87 2.26 -11.86
N ILE A 121 -3.53 2.92 -10.91
CA ILE A 121 -4.86 3.49 -11.14
C ILE A 121 -4.82 4.59 -12.21
N GLU A 122 -3.80 5.45 -12.20
CA GLU A 122 -3.64 6.50 -13.21
C GLU A 122 -3.37 5.94 -14.61
N CYS A 123 -2.61 4.85 -14.73
CA CYS A 123 -2.43 4.15 -16.00
C CYS A 123 -3.76 3.63 -16.55
N LEU A 124 -4.58 3.00 -15.70
CA LEU A 124 -5.89 2.49 -16.10
C LEU A 124 -6.84 3.61 -16.53
N TYR A 125 -6.87 4.70 -15.77
CA TYR A 125 -7.68 5.86 -16.08
C TYR A 125 -7.30 6.49 -17.43
N LYS A 126 -6.00 6.57 -17.75
CA LYS A 126 -5.54 7.07 -19.05
C LYS A 126 -5.92 6.16 -20.21
N LEU A 127 -5.85 4.84 -20.02
CA LEU A 127 -6.27 3.86 -21.03
C LEU A 127 -7.77 3.98 -21.33
N GLU A 128 -8.63 4.04 -20.30
CA GLU A 128 -10.08 4.22 -20.47
C GLU A 128 -10.41 5.50 -21.26
N LYS A 129 -9.66 6.58 -21.05
CA LYS A 129 -9.90 7.87 -21.69
C LYS A 129 -9.39 7.97 -23.13
N GLN A 130 -8.50 7.07 -23.55
CA GLN A 130 -7.98 6.99 -24.92
C GLN A 130 -8.82 6.07 -25.82
N GLU A 131 -9.65 5.20 -25.23
CA GLU A 131 -10.61 4.35 -25.96
C GLU A 131 -11.93 5.09 -26.34
N ILE A 132 -12.05 6.39 -26.05
CA ILE A 132 -13.20 7.26 -26.39
C ILE A 132 -12.86 8.15 -27.58
#